data_AF-A0A1H4ISR5-F1
#
_entry.id   AF-A0A1H4ISR5-F1
#
_cell.length_a   1.000
_cell.length_b   1.000
_cell.length_c   1.000
_cell.angle_alpha   90.00
_cell.angle_beta   90.00
_cell.angle_gamma   90.00
#
_symmetry.space_group_name_H-M   'P 1'
#
loop_
_entity.id
_entity.type
_entity.pdbx_description
1 polymer ?
#
loop_
_entity_poly.entity_id
_entity_poly.type
_entity_poly.pdbx_seq_one_letter_code
_entity_poly.pdbx_strand_id
1 'polypeptide(L)'
;MLDLNLSHASADASPANPLEVLAFIVTDGTYLFGLVLIAVLLVGLGYPAIRALRGDWRSWVLAPRVITLPITWLSSRHTWPYMLLCPAVAIVFALPTIYFEAAGDEALRQLWWRLPLFWGPWLLTVVSLVWWPRFATPRWNREWEKRRETDPMAIPFTDEEIESITRMPQGKRRRRLERNVNACMLYARGAENAWVPPWQDVKLADTEAPDHDLDGRDAR
;
A
#
# COMPACT_ATOMS: atom_id res chain seq x y z
N MET A 1 3.19 -23.46 33.59
CA MET A 1 4.51 -23.91 34.07
C MET A 1 5.35 -24.19 32.83
N LEU A 2 6.25 -23.29 32.47
CA LEU A 2 7.17 -23.42 31.34
C LEU A 2 8.55 -23.65 31.95
N ASP A 3 8.92 -24.91 32.17
CA ASP A 3 10.29 -25.27 32.54
C ASP A 3 11.18 -25.08 31.30
N LEU A 4 11.69 -23.86 31.15
CA LEU A 4 12.77 -23.54 30.24
C LEU A 4 14.03 -24.23 30.79
N ASN A 5 14.22 -25.48 30.41
CA ASN A 5 15.41 -26.27 30.69
C ASN A 5 16.59 -25.70 29.87
N LEU A 6 17.16 -24.58 30.36
CA LEU A 6 18.28 -23.84 29.77
C LEU A 6 19.66 -24.40 30.19
N SER A 7 19.70 -25.60 30.77
CA SER A 7 20.88 -26.16 31.44
C SER A 7 21.98 -26.71 30.51
N HIS A 8 21.84 -26.57 29.19
CA HIS A 8 22.84 -26.96 28.20
C HIS A 8 23.28 -25.83 27.24
N ALA A 9 23.18 -24.57 27.67
CA ALA A 9 23.91 -23.50 27.01
C ALA A 9 25.42 -23.72 27.27
N SER A 10 26.13 -24.17 26.24
CA SER A 10 27.58 -24.40 26.24
C SER A 10 28.33 -23.21 26.83
N ALA A 11 29.03 -23.44 27.94
CA ALA A 11 29.74 -22.42 28.72
C ALA A 11 30.99 -21.82 28.02
N ASP A 12 31.24 -22.12 26.75
CA ASP A 12 32.47 -21.74 26.04
C ASP A 12 32.30 -20.68 24.95
N ALA A 13 31.06 -20.23 24.66
CA ALA A 13 30.87 -19.06 23.81
C ALA A 13 30.90 -17.81 24.68
N SER A 14 32.10 -17.25 24.91
CA SER A 14 32.21 -15.84 25.33
C SER A 14 31.26 -15.01 24.46
N PRO A 15 30.38 -14.15 25.03
CA PRO A 15 29.48 -13.36 24.21
C PRO A 15 30.34 -12.57 23.24
N ALA A 16 30.22 -12.89 21.94
CA ALA A 16 31.00 -12.24 20.90
C ALA A 16 30.82 -10.74 21.08
N ASN A 17 31.94 -10.00 21.12
CA ASN A 17 31.91 -8.56 21.32
C ASN A 17 30.96 -7.98 20.25
N PRO A 18 29.95 -7.16 20.61
CA PRO A 18 28.98 -6.65 19.65
C PRO A 18 29.64 -5.94 18.46
N LEU A 19 30.81 -5.33 18.67
CA LEU A 19 31.59 -4.72 17.59
C LEU A 19 32.18 -5.75 16.61
N GLU A 20 32.61 -6.92 17.10
CA GLU A 20 33.12 -8.01 16.26
C GLU A 20 32.01 -8.64 15.43
N VAL A 21 30.82 -8.84 16.02
CA VAL A 21 29.64 -9.33 15.30
C VAL A 21 29.23 -8.36 14.20
N LEU A 22 29.20 -7.05 14.49
CA LEU A 22 28.91 -6.04 13.49
C LEU A 22 29.98 -5.99 12.39
N ALA A 23 31.27 -6.09 12.75
CA ALA A 23 32.35 -6.16 11.78
C ALA A 23 32.21 -7.39 10.87
N PHE A 24 31.85 -8.54 11.43
CA PHE A 24 31.58 -9.76 10.67
C PHE A 24 30.40 -9.58 9.70
N ILE A 25 29.27 -9.04 10.18
CA ILE A 25 28.10 -8.75 9.34
C ILE A 25 28.43 -7.82 8.15
N VAL A 26 29.31 -6.84 8.36
CA VAL A 26 29.69 -5.85 7.34
C VAL A 26 30.74 -6.39 6.36
N THR A 27 31.59 -7.32 6.80
CA THR A 27 32.68 -7.89 5.99
C THR A 27 32.26 -9.15 5.23
N ASP A 28 31.28 -9.90 5.75
CA ASP A 28 30.69 -11.04 5.05
C ASP A 28 29.74 -10.55 3.94
N GLY A 29 30.06 -10.89 2.70
CA GLY A 29 29.31 -10.46 1.53
C GLY A 29 27.84 -10.91 1.52
N THR A 30 27.51 -12.02 2.18
CA THR A 30 26.14 -12.55 2.26
C THR A 30 25.28 -11.70 3.16
N TYR A 31 25.78 -11.39 4.37
CA TYR A 31 25.08 -10.55 5.33
C TYR A 31 24.96 -9.11 4.84
N LEU A 32 26.03 -8.56 4.23
CA LEU A 32 26.00 -7.23 3.63
C LEU A 32 24.96 -7.14 2.50
N PHE A 33 24.95 -8.11 1.58
CA PHE A 33 23.95 -8.17 0.51
C PHE A 33 22.52 -8.26 1.07
N GLY A 34 22.30 -9.12 2.08
CA GLY A 34 21.03 -9.26 2.77
C GLY A 34 20.56 -7.94 3.40
N LEU A 35 21.45 -7.20 4.08
CA LEU A 35 21.14 -5.90 4.66
C LEU A 35 20.81 -4.84 3.61
N VAL A 36 21.53 -4.81 2.49
CA VAL A 36 21.21 -3.91 1.38
C VAL A 36 19.83 -4.22 0.80
N LEU A 37 19.51 -5.50 0.59
CA LEU A 37 18.19 -5.91 0.12
C LEU A 37 17.09 -5.50 1.11
N ILE A 38 17.31 -5.71 2.41
CA ILE A 38 16.39 -5.28 3.47
C ILE A 38 16.21 -3.75 3.43
N ALA A 39 17.28 -2.97 3.32
CA ALA A 39 17.20 -1.52 3.23
C ALA A 39 16.39 -1.08 2.00
N VAL A 40 16.62 -1.70 0.83
CA VAL A 40 15.86 -1.44 -0.39
C VAL A 40 14.39 -1.77 -0.19
N LEU A 41 14.06 -2.91 0.43
CA LEU A 41 12.68 -3.30 0.74
C LEU A 41 12.02 -2.31 1.72
N LEU A 42 12.70 -1.94 2.80
CA LEU A 42 12.19 -0.98 3.78
C LEU A 42 11.91 0.39 3.16
N VAL A 43 12.81 0.88 2.31
CA VAL A 43 12.60 2.13 1.57
C VAL A 43 11.48 1.98 0.55
N GLY A 44 11.49 0.90 -0.23
CA GLY A 44 10.52 0.62 -1.30
C GLY A 44 9.09 0.45 -0.79
N LEU A 45 8.92 -0.11 0.41
CA LEU A 45 7.61 -0.32 1.05
C LEU A 45 7.23 0.84 1.97
N GLY A 46 8.13 1.26 2.86
CA GLY A 46 7.85 2.24 3.91
C GLY A 46 7.68 3.66 3.37
N TYR A 47 8.51 4.08 2.40
CA TYR A 47 8.41 5.43 1.84
C TYR A 47 7.04 5.73 1.19
N PRO A 48 6.54 4.91 0.25
CA PRO A 48 5.20 5.13 -0.31
C PRO A 48 4.09 5.02 0.74
N ALA A 49 4.18 4.08 1.68
CA ALA A 49 3.20 3.91 2.75
C ALA A 49 3.07 5.16 3.62
N ILE A 50 4.20 5.70 4.09
CA ILE A 50 4.22 6.91 4.94
C ILE A 50 3.65 8.10 4.19
N ARG A 51 3.98 8.24 2.90
CA ARG A 51 3.43 9.33 2.06
C ARG A 51 1.93 9.21 1.88
N ALA A 52 1.42 7.99 1.69
CA ALA A 52 -0.01 7.75 1.58
C ALA A 52 -0.74 8.05 2.90
N LEU A 53 -0.20 7.59 4.02
CA LEU A 53 -0.79 7.84 5.35
C LEU A 53 -0.82 9.33 5.71
N ARG A 54 0.24 10.09 5.35
CA ARG A 54 0.29 11.55 5.51
C ARG A 54 -0.64 12.31 4.57
N GLY A 55 -1.20 11.67 3.55
CA GLY A 55 -2.01 12.33 2.53
C GLY A 55 -1.20 13.14 1.51
N ASP A 56 0.13 12.99 1.48
CA ASP A 56 0.99 13.55 0.42
C ASP A 56 0.91 12.74 -0.88
N TRP A 57 0.31 11.55 -0.82
CA TRP A 57 -0.07 10.75 -1.96
C TRP A 57 -1.47 10.16 -1.75
N ARG A 58 -2.44 10.62 -2.54
CA ARG A 58 -3.84 10.18 -2.44
C ARG A 58 -4.35 9.54 -3.72
N SER A 59 -3.71 9.77 -4.87
CA SER A 59 -4.15 9.25 -6.17
C SER A 59 -4.29 7.72 -6.26
N TRP A 60 -3.65 6.98 -5.35
CA TRP A 60 -3.78 5.53 -5.26
C TRP A 60 -5.21 5.07 -4.90
N VAL A 61 -6.01 5.89 -4.20
CA VAL A 61 -7.42 5.54 -3.85
C VAL A 61 -8.36 5.57 -5.07
N LEU A 62 -7.94 6.26 -6.13
CA LEU A 62 -8.67 6.39 -7.40
C LEU A 62 -8.01 5.59 -8.53
N ALA A 63 -6.83 5.01 -8.29
CA ALA A 63 -6.11 4.29 -9.33
C ALA A 63 -6.92 3.09 -9.83
N PRO A 64 -7.00 2.88 -11.16
CA PRO A 64 -7.77 1.78 -11.73
C PRO A 64 -7.25 0.43 -11.23
N ARG A 65 -8.15 -0.52 -10.96
CA ARG A 65 -7.87 -1.85 -10.39
C ARG A 65 -6.82 -2.65 -11.17
N VAL A 66 -6.61 -2.33 -12.45
CA VAL A 66 -5.59 -2.95 -13.30
C VAL A 66 -4.16 -2.61 -12.83
N ILE A 67 -3.97 -1.42 -12.24
CA ILE A 67 -2.67 -0.94 -11.72
C ILE A 67 -2.47 -1.39 -10.27
N THR A 68 -3.56 -1.50 -9.50
CA THR A 68 -3.57 -1.93 -8.09
C THR A 68 -3.72 -3.45 -7.95
N LEU A 69 -2.76 -4.21 -8.52
CA LEU A 69 -2.65 -5.68 -8.46
C LEU A 69 -3.89 -6.44 -9.01
N PRO A 70 -3.72 -7.40 -9.94
CA PRO A 70 -4.83 -8.18 -10.52
C PRO A 70 -5.50 -9.16 -9.52
N ILE A 71 -5.22 -9.03 -8.22
CA ILE A 71 -5.77 -9.87 -7.17
C ILE A 71 -7.12 -9.27 -6.77
N THR A 72 -8.17 -9.73 -7.44
CA THR A 72 -9.58 -9.38 -7.22
C THR A 72 -10.09 -9.55 -5.78
N TRP A 73 -9.32 -10.21 -4.92
CA TRP A 73 -9.61 -10.45 -3.50
C TRP A 73 -9.07 -9.37 -2.56
N LEU A 74 -8.25 -8.42 -3.03
CA LEU A 74 -7.85 -7.29 -2.20
C LEU A 74 -9.09 -6.50 -1.79
N SER A 75 -9.23 -6.29 -0.49
CA SER A 75 -10.32 -5.56 0.13
C SER A 75 -10.67 -4.29 -0.66
N SER A 76 -11.95 -4.07 -0.93
CA SER A 76 -12.48 -2.80 -1.46
C SER A 76 -12.23 -1.59 -0.54
N ARG A 77 -11.61 -1.80 0.63
CA ARG A 77 -11.45 -0.86 1.75
C ARG A 77 -10.13 -0.09 1.79
N HIS A 78 -9.53 0.24 0.63
CA HIS A 78 -8.38 1.17 0.56
C HIS A 78 -7.23 0.84 1.52
N THR A 79 -6.91 -0.45 1.69
CA THR A 79 -5.92 -0.93 2.68
C THR A 79 -4.46 -0.81 2.21
N TRP A 80 -4.24 -0.32 0.99
CA TRP A 80 -2.95 -0.32 0.30
C TRP A 80 -1.77 0.27 1.10
N PRO A 81 -1.90 1.40 1.82
CA PRO A 81 -0.79 1.92 2.62
C PRO A 81 -0.36 0.97 3.73
N TYR A 82 -1.30 0.23 4.30
CA TYR A 82 -1.06 -0.75 5.36
C TYR A 82 -0.44 -2.03 4.82
N MET A 83 -0.88 -2.45 3.63
CA MET A 83 -0.27 -3.57 2.91
C MET A 83 1.21 -3.35 2.61
N LEU A 84 1.67 -2.09 2.56
CA LEU A 84 3.08 -1.77 2.43
C LEU A 84 3.76 -1.53 3.79
N LEU A 85 3.09 -0.84 4.71
CA LEU A 85 3.68 -0.51 6.00
C LEU A 85 3.89 -1.74 6.88
N CYS A 86 2.90 -2.62 6.98
CA CYS A 86 2.96 -3.81 7.83
C CYS A 86 4.12 -4.75 7.48
N PRO A 87 4.37 -5.13 6.21
CA PRO A 87 5.55 -5.94 5.88
C PRO A 87 6.85 -5.19 6.12
N ALA A 88 6.90 -3.86 5.89
CA ALA A 88 8.09 -3.08 6.24
C ALA A 88 8.39 -3.16 7.74
N VAL A 89 7.37 -3.02 8.59
CA VAL A 89 7.52 -3.20 10.05
C VAL A 89 7.93 -4.63 10.39
N ALA A 90 7.31 -5.65 9.78
CA ALA A 90 7.67 -7.05 10.01
C ALA A 90 9.15 -7.35 9.69
N ILE A 91 9.67 -6.78 8.60
CA ILE A 91 11.09 -6.88 8.24
C ILE A 91 11.98 -6.25 9.33
N VAL A 92 11.61 -5.08 9.88
CA VAL A 92 12.37 -4.46 10.98
C VAL A 92 12.41 -5.38 12.21
N PHE A 93 11.30 -6.02 12.56
CA PHE A 93 11.24 -6.98 13.67
C PHE A 93 11.99 -8.29 13.38
N ALA A 94 12.28 -8.60 12.10
CA ALA A 94 13.12 -9.72 11.72
C ALA A 94 14.62 -9.44 11.88
N LEU A 95 15.06 -8.17 11.86
CA LEU A 95 16.48 -7.80 11.92
C LEU A 95 17.27 -8.40 13.10
N PRO A 96 16.73 -8.47 14.34
CA PRO A 96 17.45 -9.10 15.45
C PRO A 96 17.80 -10.57 15.19
N THR A 97 17.01 -11.28 14.38
CA THR A 97 17.29 -12.68 14.01
C THR A 97 18.62 -12.80 13.26
N ILE A 98 18.92 -11.85 12.38
CA ILE A 98 20.16 -11.81 11.60
C ILE A 98 21.35 -11.56 12.54
N TYR A 99 21.19 -10.66 13.50
CA TYR A 99 22.22 -10.38 14.50
C TYR A 99 22.51 -11.61 15.37
N PHE A 100 21.49 -12.29 15.89
CA PHE A 100 21.68 -13.48 16.72
C PHE A 100 22.30 -14.64 15.94
N GLU A 101 21.92 -14.80 14.68
CA GLU A 101 22.55 -15.78 13.78
C GLU A 101 24.03 -15.48 13.55
N ALA A 102 24.39 -14.22 13.26
CA ALA A 102 25.77 -13.80 13.09
C ALA A 102 26.59 -13.91 14.40
N ALA A 103 25.95 -13.73 15.55
CA ALA A 103 26.57 -13.93 16.86
C ALA A 103 26.69 -15.41 17.27
N GLY A 104 26.09 -16.34 16.52
CA GLY A 104 26.03 -17.76 16.86
C GLY A 104 25.14 -18.08 18.07
N ASP A 105 24.28 -17.15 18.50
CA ASP A 105 23.42 -17.31 19.68
C ASP A 105 22.05 -17.88 19.30
N GLU A 106 22.00 -19.20 19.19
CA GLU A 106 20.78 -19.92 18.85
C GLU A 106 19.69 -19.79 19.93
N ALA A 107 20.08 -19.67 21.20
CA ALA A 107 19.13 -19.55 22.31
C ALA A 107 18.36 -18.23 22.25
N LEU A 108 19.05 -17.10 22.01
CA LEU A 108 18.41 -15.81 21.83
C LEU A 108 17.58 -15.75 20.53
N ARG A 109 18.06 -16.38 19.45
CA ARG A 109 17.29 -16.47 18.20
C ARG A 109 15.95 -17.18 18.40
N GLN A 110 15.96 -18.34 19.06
CA GLN A 110 14.73 -19.08 19.37
C GLN A 110 13.83 -18.33 20.37
N LEU A 111 14.42 -17.68 21.38
CA LEU A 111 13.67 -16.85 22.31
C LEU A 111 12.96 -15.72 21.56
N TRP A 112 13.65 -15.04 20.64
CA TRP A 112 13.09 -13.97 19.82
C TRP A 112 11.88 -14.44 19.01
N TRP A 113 11.99 -15.60 18.36
CA TRP A 113 10.88 -16.19 17.61
C TRP A 113 9.70 -16.64 18.47
N ARG A 114 9.90 -16.89 19.76
CA ARG A 114 8.81 -17.22 20.69
C ARG A 114 8.09 -15.99 21.22
N LEU A 115 8.67 -14.80 21.08
CA LEU A 115 8.03 -13.58 21.55
C LEU A 115 6.80 -13.27 20.67
N PRO A 116 5.65 -12.96 21.27
CA PRO A 116 4.47 -12.55 20.50
C PRO A 116 4.74 -11.26 19.71
N LEU A 117 5.69 -10.45 20.16
CA LEU A 117 6.13 -9.23 19.49
C LEU A 117 6.77 -9.50 18.11
N PHE A 118 7.42 -10.65 17.93
CA PHE A 118 7.97 -11.05 16.63
C PHE A 118 6.85 -11.36 15.63
N TRP A 119 5.84 -12.13 16.05
CA TRP A 119 4.73 -12.56 15.18
C TRP A 119 3.67 -11.49 14.94
N GLY A 120 3.49 -10.54 15.86
CA GLY A 120 2.49 -9.48 15.75
C GLY A 120 2.51 -8.73 14.40
N PRO A 121 3.65 -8.19 13.95
CA PRO A 121 3.77 -7.54 12.64
C PRO A 121 3.44 -8.44 11.44
N TRP A 122 3.78 -9.73 11.50
CA TRP A 122 3.45 -10.69 10.44
C TRP A 122 1.94 -10.94 10.36
N LEU A 123 1.28 -11.11 11.52
CA LEU A 123 -0.17 -11.22 11.59
C LEU A 123 -0.86 -9.95 11.06
N LEU A 124 -0.36 -8.77 11.41
CA LEU A 124 -0.87 -7.50 10.88
C LEU A 124 -0.68 -7.38 9.37
N THR A 125 0.42 -7.93 8.83
CA THR A 125 0.64 -7.99 7.38
C THR A 125 -0.46 -8.81 6.71
N VAL A 126 -0.74 -10.02 7.19
CA VAL A 126 -1.82 -10.86 6.65
C VAL A 126 -3.18 -10.18 6.79
N VAL A 127 -3.47 -9.61 7.96
CA VAL A 127 -4.73 -8.88 8.20
C VAL A 127 -4.86 -7.72 7.21
N SER A 128 -3.80 -6.93 6.98
CA SER A 128 -3.82 -5.77 6.07
C SER A 128 -4.18 -6.10 4.62
N LEU A 129 -3.93 -7.33 4.16
CA LEU A 129 -4.30 -7.79 2.82
C LEU A 129 -5.82 -7.95 2.67
N VAL A 130 -6.51 -8.32 3.75
CA VAL A 130 -7.93 -8.69 3.73
C VAL A 130 -8.80 -7.56 4.29
N TRP A 131 -8.35 -6.91 5.34
CA TRP A 131 -9.15 -5.99 6.12
C TRP A 131 -8.32 -5.01 6.95
N TRP A 132 -8.79 -3.77 7.04
CA TRP A 132 -8.23 -2.79 7.96
C TRP A 132 -9.34 -2.03 8.70
N PRO A 133 -9.19 -1.78 10.01
CA PRO A 133 -10.19 -1.03 10.77
C PRO A 133 -10.27 0.42 10.31
N ARG A 134 -11.48 0.91 10.03
CA ARG A 134 -11.73 2.30 9.63
C ARG A 134 -11.20 3.32 10.63
N PHE A 135 -11.31 3.06 11.94
CA PHE A 135 -10.82 4.00 12.96
C PHE A 135 -9.30 4.21 12.92
N ALA A 136 -8.55 3.24 12.38
CA ALA A 136 -7.10 3.32 12.23
C ALA A 136 -6.67 3.98 10.91
N THR A 137 -7.62 4.39 10.06
CA THR A 137 -7.34 5.12 8.81
C THR A 137 -7.09 6.61 9.05
N PRO A 138 -6.26 7.27 8.21
CA PRO A 138 -6.00 8.69 8.36
C PRO A 138 -7.28 9.51 8.26
N ARG A 139 -7.31 10.65 8.95
CA ARG A 139 -8.47 11.56 8.96
C ARG A 139 -8.91 11.96 7.54
N TRP A 140 -7.95 12.31 6.68
CA TRP A 140 -8.23 12.70 5.29
C TRP A 140 -8.98 11.61 4.51
N ASN A 141 -8.63 10.33 4.73
CA ASN A 141 -9.25 9.22 4.02
C ASN A 141 -10.69 9.00 4.49
N ARG A 142 -10.91 9.07 5.82
CA ARG A 142 -12.27 8.98 6.39
C ARG A 142 -13.18 10.11 5.93
N GLU A 143 -12.66 11.32 5.86
CA GLU A 143 -13.42 12.50 5.39
C GLU A 143 -13.73 12.40 3.90
N TRP A 144 -12.79 11.91 3.09
CA TRP A 144 -13.05 11.63 1.68
C TRP A 144 -14.06 10.51 1.46
N GLU A 145 -13.94 9.37 2.17
CA GLU A 145 -14.91 8.27 2.07
C GLU A 145 -16.34 8.75 2.35
N LYS A 146 -16.53 9.59 3.38
CA LYS A 146 -17.83 10.20 3.68
C LYS A 146 -18.34 11.10 2.56
N ARG A 147 -17.48 11.92 1.93
CA ARG A 147 -17.87 12.74 0.77
C ARG A 147 -18.26 11.87 -0.42
N ARG A 148 -17.53 10.77 -0.62
CA ARG A 148 -17.77 9.84 -1.72
C ARG A 148 -19.11 9.12 -1.62
N GLU A 149 -19.65 8.95 -0.42
CA GLU A 149 -21.01 8.42 -0.22
C GLU A 149 -22.08 9.34 -0.83
N THR A 150 -21.85 10.66 -0.85
CA THR A 150 -22.77 11.65 -1.43
C THR A 150 -22.43 11.98 -2.89
N ASP A 151 -21.15 12.07 -3.22
CA ASP A 151 -20.64 12.37 -4.56
C ASP A 151 -19.63 11.29 -4.98
N PRO A 152 -20.05 10.29 -5.77
CA PRO A 152 -19.17 9.22 -6.23
C PRO A 152 -17.92 9.69 -6.98
N MET A 153 -17.95 10.90 -7.56
CA MET A 153 -16.86 11.51 -8.33
C MET A 153 -15.96 12.42 -7.48
N ALA A 154 -16.23 12.54 -6.18
CA ALA A 154 -15.43 13.34 -5.27
C ALA A 154 -13.96 12.87 -5.24
N ILE A 155 -13.04 13.79 -5.52
CA ILE A 155 -11.61 13.55 -5.41
C ILE A 155 -11.15 13.59 -3.93
N PRO A 156 -10.04 12.91 -3.58
CA PRO A 156 -9.53 12.86 -2.20
C PRO A 156 -8.81 14.15 -1.75
N PHE A 157 -9.10 15.28 -2.37
CA PHE A 157 -8.65 16.62 -1.97
C PHE A 157 -9.86 17.53 -1.78
N THR A 158 -9.77 18.50 -0.89
CA THR A 158 -10.74 19.61 -0.82
C THR A 158 -10.26 20.80 -1.66
N ASP A 159 -11.18 21.68 -2.03
CA ASP A 159 -10.83 22.90 -2.77
C ASP A 159 -9.86 23.79 -1.97
N GLU A 160 -10.08 23.90 -0.66
CA GLU A 160 -9.18 24.58 0.28
C GLU A 160 -7.78 23.96 0.29
N GLU A 161 -7.68 22.62 0.26
CA GLU A 161 -6.39 21.93 0.19
C GLU A 161 -5.68 22.21 -1.14
N ILE A 162 -6.40 22.17 -2.26
CA ILE A 162 -5.86 22.49 -3.59
C ILE A 162 -5.35 23.92 -3.62
N GLU A 163 -6.15 24.87 -3.14
CA GLU A 163 -5.76 26.27 -3.06
C GLU A 163 -4.52 26.44 -2.18
N SER A 164 -4.47 25.78 -1.02
CA SER A 164 -3.30 25.82 -0.13
C SER A 164 -2.03 25.30 -0.82
N ILE A 165 -2.14 24.25 -1.65
CA ILE A 165 -1.03 23.68 -2.43
C ILE A 165 -0.53 24.68 -3.47
N THR A 166 -1.44 25.38 -4.17
CA THR A 166 -1.07 26.39 -5.17
C THR A 166 -0.38 27.60 -4.55
N ARG A 167 -0.71 27.95 -3.30
CA ARG A 167 -0.09 29.03 -2.53
C ARG A 167 1.25 28.64 -1.90
N MET A 168 1.62 27.35 -1.86
CA MET A 168 2.92 26.93 -1.32
C MET A 168 4.10 27.49 -2.14
N PRO A 169 5.26 27.76 -1.49
CA PRO A 169 6.48 28.11 -2.20
C PRO A 169 6.86 27.07 -3.26
N GLN A 170 7.45 27.53 -4.37
CA GLN A 170 7.91 26.65 -5.43
C GLN A 170 8.98 25.67 -4.92
N GLY A 171 8.81 24.38 -5.20
CA GLY A 171 9.73 23.36 -4.73
C GLY A 171 9.33 21.92 -5.07
N LYS A 172 10.21 20.97 -4.73
CA LYS A 172 9.99 19.53 -4.99
C LYS A 172 8.71 19.00 -4.32
N ARG A 173 8.34 19.52 -3.14
CA ARG A 173 7.11 19.09 -2.45
C ARG A 173 5.86 19.57 -3.19
N ARG A 174 5.76 20.86 -3.51
CA ARG A 174 4.65 21.45 -4.26
C ARG A 174 4.41 20.72 -5.59
N ARG A 175 5.45 20.57 -6.42
CA ARG A 175 5.35 19.87 -7.72
C ARG A 175 4.84 18.43 -7.59
N ARG A 176 5.16 17.75 -6.48
CA ARG A 176 4.67 16.38 -6.22
C ARG A 176 3.20 16.36 -5.81
N LEU A 177 2.77 17.32 -4.99
CA LEU A 177 1.38 17.47 -4.59
C LEU A 177 0.49 17.86 -5.78
N GLU A 178 0.91 18.83 -6.59
CA GLU A 178 0.23 19.21 -7.83
C GLU A 178 0.09 18.03 -8.79
N ARG A 179 1.15 17.24 -9.00
CA ARG A 179 1.07 16.00 -9.79
C ARG A 179 0.08 15.00 -9.20
N ASN A 180 -0.03 14.92 -7.87
CA ASN A 180 -0.98 14.04 -7.20
C ASN A 180 -2.43 14.46 -7.46
N VAL A 181 -2.70 15.76 -7.30
CA VAL A 181 -4.01 16.35 -7.57
C VAL A 181 -4.40 16.11 -9.03
N ASN A 182 -3.49 16.39 -9.97
CA ASN A 182 -3.72 16.15 -11.38
C ASN A 182 -4.00 14.67 -11.69
N ALA A 183 -3.28 13.74 -11.06
CA ALA A 183 -3.55 12.31 -11.21
C ALA A 183 -4.94 11.93 -10.68
N CYS A 184 -5.36 12.48 -9.52
CA CYS A 184 -6.71 12.28 -9.00
C CYS A 184 -7.78 12.79 -9.97
N MET A 185 -7.60 13.99 -10.53
CA MET A 185 -8.54 14.57 -11.50
C MET A 185 -8.64 13.74 -12.77
N LEU A 186 -7.51 13.24 -13.28
CA LEU A 186 -7.48 12.34 -14.43
C LEU A 186 -8.21 11.03 -14.16
N TYR A 187 -8.00 10.42 -12.99
CA TYR A 187 -8.70 9.19 -12.62
C TYR A 187 -10.20 9.41 -12.40
N ALA A 188 -10.60 10.52 -11.79
CA ALA A 188 -12.02 10.85 -11.61
C ALA A 188 -12.73 11.06 -12.96
N ARG A 189 -12.13 11.83 -13.88
CA ARG A 189 -12.67 12.01 -15.25
C ARG A 189 -12.67 10.72 -16.06
N GLY A 190 -11.63 9.91 -15.92
CA GLY A 190 -11.57 8.59 -16.56
C GLY A 190 -12.68 7.67 -16.06
N ALA A 191 -13.02 7.76 -14.77
CA ALA A 191 -14.17 7.04 -14.20
C ALA A 191 -15.51 7.59 -14.71
N GLU A 192 -15.66 8.92 -14.82
CA GLU A 192 -16.85 9.57 -15.42
C GLU A 192 -17.08 9.12 -16.86
N ASN A 193 -16.04 9.12 -17.69
CA ASN A 193 -16.13 8.67 -19.09
C ASN A 193 -16.38 7.16 -19.26
N ALA A 194 -16.03 6.35 -18.26
CA ALA A 194 -16.29 4.90 -18.23
C ALA A 194 -17.62 4.56 -17.55
N TRP A 195 -18.24 5.51 -16.84
CA TRP A 195 -19.48 5.31 -16.10
C TRP A 195 -20.65 5.70 -16.99
N VAL A 196 -21.14 4.73 -17.79
CA VAL A 196 -22.50 4.79 -18.33
C VAL A 196 -23.43 4.33 -17.20
N PRO A 197 -24.39 5.17 -16.75
CA PRO A 197 -25.38 4.72 -15.78
C PRO A 197 -26.18 3.55 -16.38
N PRO A 198 -26.46 2.48 -15.63
CA PRO A 198 -27.12 1.27 -16.16
C PRO A 198 -28.56 1.52 -16.66
N TRP A 199 -29.11 2.72 -16.49
CA TRP A 199 -30.41 3.14 -17.01
C TRP A 199 -30.32 4.00 -18.29
N GLN A 200 -29.12 4.40 -18.72
CA GLN A 200 -28.95 5.29 -19.87
C GLN A 200 -28.88 4.54 -21.21
N ASP A 201 -28.74 3.20 -21.18
CA ASP A 201 -28.80 2.33 -22.38
C ASP A 201 -30.23 2.05 -22.87
N VAL A 202 -31.27 2.57 -22.20
CA VAL A 202 -32.68 2.21 -22.49
C VAL A 202 -33.42 3.24 -23.38
N LYS A 203 -32.79 4.35 -23.81
CA LYS A 203 -33.53 5.41 -24.53
C LYS A 203 -32.87 6.00 -25.79
N LEU A 204 -32.19 5.18 -26.58
CA LEU A 204 -31.73 5.60 -27.92
C LEU A 204 -32.00 4.55 -29.02
N ALA A 205 -32.88 3.58 -28.77
CA ALA A 205 -33.31 2.60 -29.78
C ALA A 205 -34.67 2.94 -30.44
N ASP A 206 -35.28 4.09 -30.13
CA ASP A 206 -36.55 4.53 -30.75
C ASP A 206 -36.38 5.69 -31.74
N THR A 207 -35.14 6.06 -32.07
CA THR A 207 -34.87 7.05 -33.13
C THR A 207 -34.17 6.36 -34.29
N GLU A 208 -35.00 5.93 -35.23
CA GLU A 208 -34.85 5.97 -36.69
C GLU A 208 -35.28 4.66 -37.35
N ALA A 209 -36.45 4.69 -37.99
CA ALA A 209 -36.56 4.12 -39.32
C ALA A 209 -36.93 5.28 -40.27
N PRO A 210 -36.02 5.73 -41.15
CA PRO A 210 -36.39 6.56 -42.26
C PRO A 210 -37.11 5.69 -43.29
N ASP A 211 -38.40 5.94 -43.52
CA ASP A 211 -39.15 5.36 -44.64
C ASP A 211 -38.69 6.03 -45.94
N HIS A 212 -37.58 5.52 -46.46
CA HIS A 212 -37.12 5.61 -47.85
C HIS A 212 -36.85 4.16 -48.26
N ASP A 213 -37.30 3.62 -49.38
CA ASP A 213 -37.71 4.22 -50.64
C ASP A 213 -38.29 3.10 -51.52
N LEU A 214 -39.14 3.47 -52.48
CA LEU A 214 -39.19 2.91 -53.84
C LEU A 214 -39.46 1.40 -54.01
N ASP A 215 -40.68 1.07 -54.46
CA ASP A 215 -40.83 0.02 -55.47
C ASP A 215 -41.74 0.50 -56.60
N GLY A 216 -41.11 0.80 -57.73
CA GLY A 216 -41.73 1.14 -58.98
C GLY A 216 -41.43 0.05 -60.01
N ARG A 217 -42.50 -0.57 -60.51
CA ARG A 217 -42.63 -1.19 -61.84
C ARG A 217 -41.73 -2.40 -62.15
N ASP A 218 -42.36 -3.56 -62.38
CA ASP A 218 -42.65 -3.99 -63.76
C ASP A 218 -43.40 -5.34 -63.83
N ALA A 219 -44.15 -5.49 -64.93
CA ALA A 219 -44.54 -6.73 -65.64
C ALA A 219 -45.95 -7.32 -65.45
N ARG A 220 -46.77 -7.00 -66.48
CA ARG A 220 -47.89 -7.74 -67.13
C ARG A 220 -49.32 -7.44 -66.70
#